data_AF-A0A2G8ICR6-F1
#
_entry.id   AF-A0A2G8ICR6-F1
#
_cell.length_a   1.000
_cell.length_b   1.000
_cell.length_c   1.000
_cell.angle_alpha   90.00
_cell.angle_beta   90.00
_cell.angle_gamma   90.00
#
_symmetry.space_group_name_H-M   'P 1'
#
loop_
_entity.id
_entity.type
_entity.pdbx_description
1 polymer ?
#
loop_
_entity_poly.entity_id
_entity_poly.type
_entity_poly.pdbx_seq_one_letter_code
_entity_poly.pdbx_strand_id
1 'polypeptide(L)'
;MANRPLAYMLSERKANLGKMAGKTVIQARPTGRKRVDHRSFCDEVAHATTFTGAEVEAVLRLAADIAKKHVENGDIVDFGDIGTLSPSFHSKLVEKGKEKFNPNIHITEPIVRLTPSKNVSSI
;
A
#
# COMPACT_ATOMS: atom_id res chain seq x y z
N MET A 1 -8.88 9.36 21.66
CA MET A 1 -9.27 8.12 20.96
C MET A 1 -8.93 6.93 21.85
N ALA A 2 -9.81 5.94 21.96
CA ALA A 2 -9.49 4.71 22.70
C ALA A 2 -8.52 3.85 21.89
N ASN A 3 -7.34 3.53 22.44
CA ASN A 3 -6.38 2.65 21.81
C ASN A 3 -6.97 1.24 21.70
N ARG A 4 -7.27 0.79 20.48
CA ARG A 4 -7.74 -0.57 20.20
C ARG A 4 -6.69 -1.28 19.33
N PRO A 5 -5.71 -1.97 19.94
CA PRO A 5 -4.65 -2.64 19.18
C PRO A 5 -5.21 -3.74 18.26
N LEU A 6 -4.43 -4.14 17.25
CA LEU A 6 -4.82 -5.17 16.29
C LEU A 6 -5.07 -6.50 17.00
N ALA A 7 -6.34 -6.90 17.10
CA ALA A 7 -6.72 -8.18 17.69
C ALA A 7 -6.60 -9.31 16.66
N TYR A 8 -6.56 -10.56 17.12
CA TYR A 8 -6.58 -11.74 16.25
C TYR A 8 -7.63 -12.78 16.70
N MET A 9 -8.06 -13.60 15.75
CA MET A 9 -8.79 -14.86 16.00
C MET A 9 -8.05 -16.00 15.31
N LEU A 10 -8.13 -17.21 15.86
CA LEU A 10 -7.53 -18.39 15.26
C LEU A 10 -8.52 -19.03 14.27
N SER A 11 -8.07 -19.27 13.04
CA SER A 11 -8.82 -20.01 12.03
C SER A 11 -8.13 -21.32 11.70
N GLU A 12 -8.86 -22.42 11.75
CA GLU A 12 -8.43 -23.72 11.24
C GLU A 12 -8.70 -23.83 9.74
N ARG A 13 -7.70 -24.29 8.98
CA ARG A 13 -7.88 -24.62 7.57
C ARG A 13 -6.95 -25.72 7.13
N LYS A 14 -7.34 -26.47 6.10
CA LYS A 14 -6.42 -27.40 5.43
C LYS A 14 -5.40 -26.59 4.62
N ALA A 15 -4.11 -26.86 4.84
CA ALA A 15 -3.06 -26.21 4.06
C ALA A 15 -2.98 -26.84 2.66
N ASN A 16 -2.94 -25.99 1.62
CA ASN A 16 -2.90 -26.43 0.22
C ASN A 16 -1.51 -26.34 -0.40
N LEU A 17 -0.58 -25.58 0.20
CA LEU A 17 0.73 -25.27 -0.36
C LEU A 17 1.83 -25.36 0.70
N GLY A 18 3.03 -25.75 0.28
CA GLY A 18 4.23 -25.81 1.11
C GLY A 18 4.38 -27.10 1.91
N LYS A 19 5.32 -27.11 2.86
CA LYS A 19 5.71 -28.29 3.65
C LYS A 19 4.57 -28.90 4.51
N MET A 20 3.50 -28.14 4.74
CA MET A 20 2.35 -28.55 5.55
C MET A 20 1.12 -28.93 4.70
N ALA A 21 1.27 -29.04 3.37
CA ALA A 21 0.18 -29.39 2.47
C ALA A 21 -0.55 -30.69 2.91
N GLY A 22 -1.89 -30.65 2.90
CA GLY A 22 -2.75 -31.76 3.32
C GLY A 22 -3.09 -31.80 4.82
N LYS A 23 -2.36 -31.07 5.68
CA LYS A 23 -2.60 -31.04 7.14
C LYS A 23 -3.56 -29.90 7.54
N THR A 24 -4.32 -30.10 8.60
CA THR A 24 -5.08 -29.03 9.27
C THR A 24 -4.09 -28.11 10.00
N VAL A 25 -4.09 -26.83 9.64
CA VAL A 25 -3.23 -25.81 10.24
C VAL A 25 -4.08 -24.74 10.92
N ILE A 26 -3.56 -24.19 12.00
CA ILE A 26 -4.13 -23.04 12.70
C ILE A 26 -3.39 -21.79 12.23
N GLN A 27 -4.13 -20.74 11.86
CA GLN A 27 -3.57 -19.45 11.47
C GLN A 27 -4.26 -18.32 12.22
N ALA A 28 -3.49 -17.38 12.76
CA ALA A 28 -4.02 -16.13 13.29
C ALA A 28 -4.53 -15.24 12.15
N ARG A 29 -5.78 -14.77 12.30
CA ARG A 29 -6.42 -13.81 11.40
C ARG A 29 -6.66 -12.51 12.15
N PRO A 30 -6.26 -11.37 11.59
CA PRO A 30 -6.53 -10.08 12.20
C PRO A 30 -8.04 -9.81 12.25
N THR A 31 -8.52 -9.26 13.37
CA THR A 31 -9.93 -8.90 13.61
C THR A 31 -10.04 -7.51 14.25
N GLY A 32 -11.26 -6.97 14.32
CA GLY A 32 -11.55 -5.72 15.04
C GLY A 32 -11.10 -4.44 14.33
N ARG A 33 -10.85 -4.50 13.02
CA ARG A 33 -10.48 -3.33 12.21
C ARG A 33 -11.66 -2.39 12.06
N LYS A 34 -11.49 -1.11 12.40
CA LYS A 34 -12.41 -0.04 12.03
C LYS A 34 -11.83 0.72 10.85
N ARG A 35 -12.65 0.99 9.83
CA ARG A 35 -12.28 1.92 8.76
C ARG A 35 -12.46 3.34 9.29
N VAL A 36 -11.42 4.15 9.20
CA VAL A 36 -11.54 5.61 9.29
C VAL A 36 -11.82 6.10 7.87
N ASP A 37 -12.93 6.81 7.69
CA ASP A 37 -13.26 7.40 6.39
C ASP A 37 -12.44 8.68 6.14
N HIS A 38 -12.36 9.09 4.88
CA HIS A 38 -11.50 10.19 4.48
C HIS A 38 -11.87 11.51 5.15
N ARG A 39 -13.16 11.79 5.36
CA ARG A 39 -13.62 13.04 5.94
C ARG A 39 -13.30 13.11 7.44
N SER A 40 -13.60 12.05 8.18
CA SER A 40 -13.21 11.94 9.59
C SER A 40 -11.70 12.09 9.78
N PHE A 41 -10.90 11.51 8.89
CA PHE A 41 -9.45 11.68 8.92
C PHE A 41 -9.03 13.14 8.67
N CYS A 42 -9.64 13.83 7.69
CA CYS A 42 -9.34 15.24 7.42
C CYS A 42 -9.72 16.15 8.59
N ASP A 43 -10.85 15.89 9.25
CA ASP A 43 -11.27 16.60 10.46
C ASP A 43 -10.27 16.39 11.62
N GLU A 44 -9.74 15.18 11.78
CA GLU A 44 -8.70 14.88 12.78
C GLU A 44 -7.37 15.59 12.49
N VAL A 45 -6.93 15.63 11.23
CA VAL A 45 -5.73 16.37 10.81
C VAL A 45 -5.92 17.88 11.00
N ALA A 46 -7.10 18.40 10.66
CA ALA A 46 -7.45 19.81 10.79
C ALA A 46 -7.42 20.30 12.24
N HIS A 47 -7.71 19.42 13.22
CA HIS A 47 -7.92 19.77 14.62
C HIS A 47 -6.80 20.61 15.26
N ALA A 48 -5.55 20.38 14.89
CA ALA A 48 -4.38 21.09 15.43
C ALA A 48 -3.81 22.14 14.45
N THR A 49 -4.57 22.53 13.43
CA THR A 49 -4.17 23.48 12.39
C THR A 49 -5.16 24.63 12.27
N THR A 50 -4.85 25.61 11.45
CA THR A 50 -5.79 26.70 11.10
C THR A 50 -6.76 26.31 9.98
N PHE A 51 -6.56 25.15 9.34
CA PHE A 51 -7.43 24.68 8.26
C PHE A 51 -8.70 24.03 8.81
N THR A 52 -9.78 24.15 8.06
CA THR A 52 -10.98 23.32 8.20
C THR A 52 -10.74 21.94 7.61
N GLY A 53 -11.53 20.94 8.03
CA GLY A 53 -11.45 19.59 7.44
C GLY A 53 -11.66 19.58 5.92
N ALA A 54 -12.50 20.48 5.39
CA ALA A 54 -12.72 20.64 3.96
C ALA A 54 -11.50 21.20 3.22
N GLU A 55 -10.75 22.13 3.83
CA GLU A 55 -9.50 22.64 3.26
C GLU A 55 -8.42 21.56 3.27
N VAL A 56 -8.29 20.79 4.34
CA VAL A 56 -7.37 19.64 4.38
C VAL A 56 -7.73 18.61 3.31
N GLU A 57 -9.01 18.29 3.15
CA GLU A 57 -9.51 17.38 2.12
C GLU A 57 -9.14 17.88 0.71
N ALA A 58 -9.29 19.19 0.45
CA ALA A 58 -8.91 19.80 -0.81
C ALA A 58 -7.39 19.70 -1.06
N VAL A 59 -6.57 19.96 -0.04
CA VAL A 59 -5.11 19.86 -0.14
C VAL A 59 -4.68 18.42 -0.43
N LEU A 60 -5.23 17.43 0.26
CA LEU A 60 -4.89 16.01 0.03
C LEU A 60 -5.28 15.54 -1.37
N ARG A 61 -6.44 15.97 -1.87
CA ARG A 61 -6.85 15.68 -3.26
C ARG A 61 -5.90 16.31 -4.26
N LEU A 62 -5.58 17.59 -4.09
CA LEU A 62 -4.65 18.28 -4.97
C LEU A 62 -3.25 17.64 -4.95
N ALA A 63 -2.77 17.24 -3.77
CA ALA A 63 -1.51 16.54 -3.63
C ALA A 63 -1.51 15.21 -4.41
N ALA A 64 -2.61 14.44 -4.36
CA ALA A 64 -2.75 13.22 -5.14
C ALA A 64 -2.76 13.48 -6.66
N ASP A 65 -3.44 14.54 -7.12
CA ASP A 65 -3.47 14.91 -8.54
C ASP A 65 -2.09 15.36 -9.05
N ILE A 66 -1.35 16.14 -8.25
CA ILE A 66 0.02 16.55 -8.58
C ILE A 66 0.94 15.33 -8.59
N ALA A 67 0.84 14.45 -7.59
CA ALA A 67 1.64 13.25 -7.52
C ALA A 67 1.39 12.32 -8.72
N LYS A 68 0.13 12.20 -9.16
CA LYS A 68 -0.22 11.45 -10.36
C LYS A 68 0.52 11.97 -11.60
N LYS A 69 0.56 13.29 -11.80
CA LYS A 69 1.28 13.90 -12.94
C LYS A 69 2.77 13.56 -12.93
N HIS A 70 3.41 13.60 -11.76
CA HIS A 70 4.82 13.24 -11.61
C HIS A 70 5.06 11.75 -11.87
N VAL A 71 4.22 10.88 -11.32
CA VAL A 71 4.33 9.42 -11.52
C VAL A 71 4.09 9.03 -12.98
N GLU A 72 3.16 9.70 -13.68
CA GLU A 72 2.95 9.52 -15.12
C GLU A 72 4.19 9.90 -15.95
N ASN A 73 5.01 10.85 -15.45
CA ASN A 73 6.29 11.22 -16.07
C ASN A 73 7.46 10.30 -15.69
N GLY A 74 7.23 9.29 -14.84
CA GLY A 74 8.27 8.39 -14.37
C GLY A 74 8.98 8.84 -13.09
N ASP A 75 8.58 9.95 -12.48
CA ASP A 75 9.18 10.47 -11.26
C ASP A 75 8.69 9.71 -10.02
N ILE A 76 9.52 9.67 -8.99
CA ILE A 76 9.15 9.18 -7.65
C ILE A 76 8.69 10.38 -6.82
N VAL A 77 7.54 10.24 -6.15
CA VAL A 77 7.00 11.26 -5.25
C VAL A 77 7.17 10.80 -3.81
N ASP A 78 7.83 11.62 -2.99
CA ASP A 78 8.04 11.39 -1.57
C ASP A 78 7.00 12.18 -0.75
N PHE A 79 6.17 11.46 0.01
CA PHE A 79 5.19 12.03 0.95
C PHE A 79 5.73 12.10 2.40
N GLY A 80 7.06 12.06 2.56
CA GLY A 80 7.74 12.15 3.83
C GLY A 80 7.42 10.99 4.75
N ASP A 81 6.89 11.28 5.93
CA ASP A 81 6.59 10.27 6.95
C ASP A 81 5.52 9.25 6.51
N ILE A 82 4.74 9.52 5.46
CA ILE A 82 3.78 8.56 4.93
C ILE A 82 4.49 7.47 4.11
N GLY A 83 5.40 7.87 3.22
CA GLY A 83 6.10 6.97 2.30
C GLY A 83 6.24 7.51 0.89
N THR A 84 6.60 6.63 -0.04
CA THR A 84 6.90 6.99 -1.43
C THR A 84 5.93 6.37 -2.41
N LEU A 85 5.57 7.13 -3.45
CA LEU A 85 4.81 6.69 -4.60
C LEU A 85 5.77 6.58 -5.80
N SER A 86 5.96 5.38 -6.32
CA SER A 86 6.92 5.11 -7.39
C SER A 86 6.27 4.42 -8.59
N PRO A 87 6.50 4.90 -9.82
CA PRO A 87 6.14 4.15 -11.03
C PRO A 87 7.03 2.91 -11.14
N SER A 88 6.44 1.81 -11.59
CA SER A 88 7.12 0.53 -11.76
C SER A 88 6.43 -0.28 -12.85
N PHE A 89 6.92 -1.49 -13.12
CA PHE A 89 6.28 -2.42 -14.04
C PHE A 89 6.56 -3.86 -13.64
N HIS A 90 5.67 -4.78 -14.06
CA HIS A 90 5.93 -6.21 -13.96
C HIS A 90 6.79 -6.68 -15.12
N SER A 91 7.81 -7.48 -14.81
CA SER A 91 8.71 -8.08 -15.79
C SER A 91 8.74 -9.60 -15.66
N LYS A 92 8.71 -10.31 -16.78
CA LYS A 92 8.90 -11.76 -16.84
C LYS A 92 10.38 -12.09 -16.70
N LEU A 93 10.68 -13.14 -15.95
CA LEU A 93 12.04 -13.68 -15.85
C LEU A 93 12.37 -14.45 -17.13
N VAL A 94 13.51 -14.13 -17.74
CA VAL A 94 14.01 -14.78 -18.95
C VAL A 94 15.35 -15.44 -18.64
N GLU A 95 15.54 -16.67 -19.10
CA GLU A 95 16.76 -17.43 -18.82
C GLU A 95 17.94 -16.87 -19.65
N LYS A 96 18.94 -16.35 -18.95
CA LYS A 96 20.11 -15.71 -19.55
C LYS A 96 20.85 -16.70 -20.46
N GLY A 97 20.97 -16.36 -21.74
CA GLY A 97 21.73 -17.14 -22.74
C GLY A 97 20.88 -18.11 -23.58
N LYS A 98 19.63 -18.40 -23.19
CA LYS A 98 18.70 -19.18 -24.03
C LYS A 98 17.75 -18.29 -24.83
N GLU A 99 17.27 -17.22 -24.21
CA GLU A 99 16.33 -16.30 -24.84
C GLU A 99 16.82 -14.86 -24.69
N LYS A 100 16.68 -14.06 -25.75
CA LYS A 100 17.02 -12.64 -25.74
C LYS A 100 15.85 -11.86 -25.14
N PHE A 101 16.14 -11.02 -24.16
CA PHE A 101 15.13 -10.15 -23.56
C PHE A 101 14.53 -9.19 -24.62
N ASN A 102 13.21 -9.21 -24.74
CA ASN A 102 12.40 -8.36 -25.59
C ASN A 102 11.47 -7.52 -24.71
N PRO A 103 11.71 -6.20 -24.57
CA PRO A 103 10.89 -5.32 -23.74
C PRO A 103 9.40 -5.38 -24.07
N ASN A 104 9.01 -5.55 -25.34
CA ASN A 104 7.60 -5.57 -25.75
C ASN A 104 6.84 -6.83 -25.33
N ILE A 105 7.55 -7.91 -24.96
CA ILE A 105 6.96 -9.19 -24.55
C ILE A 105 7.18 -9.46 -23.06
N HIS A 106 8.34 -9.05 -22.56
CA HIS A 106 8.78 -9.38 -21.21
C HIS A 106 8.45 -8.29 -20.19
N ILE A 107 8.21 -7.04 -20.61
CA ILE A 107 7.56 -6.03 -19.76
C ILE A 107 6.06 -6.13 -19.99
N THR A 108 5.29 -6.25 -18.91
CA THR A 108 3.87 -6.59 -18.99
C THR A 108 2.99 -5.40 -18.64
N GLU A 109 3.01 -4.95 -17.40
CA GLU A 109 2.05 -3.96 -16.91
C GLU A 109 2.73 -2.85 -16.13
N PRO A 110 2.53 -1.57 -16.50
CA PRO A 110 2.91 -0.45 -15.66
C PRO A 110 2.03 -0.43 -14.41
N ILE A 111 2.66 -0.24 -13.25
CA ILE A 111 2.00 -0.19 -11.96
C ILE A 111 2.53 0.98 -11.14
N VAL A 112 1.75 1.41 -10.15
CA VAL A 112 2.19 2.39 -9.16
C VAL A 112 2.34 1.69 -7.81
N ARG A 113 3.51 1.82 -7.19
CA ARG A 113 3.82 1.24 -5.89
C ARG A 113 3.81 2.32 -4.82
N LEU A 114 2.97 2.14 -3.80
CA LEU A 114 3.04 2.90 -2.55
C LEU A 114 3.86 2.09 -1.54
N THR A 115 4.98 2.66 -1.09
CA THR A 115 5.86 2.04 -0.08
C THR A 115 5.79 2.86 1.20
N PRO A 116 5.27 2.32 2.32
CA PRO A 116 5.20 3.06 3.57
C PRO A 116 6.59 3.39 4.11
N SER A 117 6.73 4.54 4.75
CA SER A 117 7.96 4.88 5.47
C SER A 117 8.15 3.98 6.70
N LYS A 118 9.37 3.97 7.27
CA LYS A 118 9.65 3.28 8.53
C LYS A 118 8.78 3.77 9.68
N ASN A 119 8.40 5.05 9.67
CA ASN A 119 7.61 5.66 10.74
C ASN A 119 6.19 5.08 10.77
N VAL A 120 5.59 4.83 9.60
CA VAL A 120 4.25 4.23 9.50
C VAL A 120 4.28 2.70 9.58
N SER A 121 5.37 2.05 9.12
CA SER A 121 5.43 0.58 9.08
C SER A 121 5.72 -0.10 10.42
N SER A 122 6.16 0.64 11.43
CA SER A 122 6.69 0.09 12.70
C SER A 122 5.63 0.02 13.81
N ILE A 123 4.42 -0.44 13.50
CA ILE A 123 3.27 -0.53 14.43
C ILE A 123 3.11 -1.89 15.10
#